data_AF-A0A497KDB4-F1
#
_entry.id   AF-A0A497KDB4-F1
#
_cell.length_a   1.000
_cell.length_b   1.000
_cell.length_c   1.000
_cell.angle_alpha   90.00
_cell.angle_beta   90.00
_cell.angle_gamma   90.00
#
_symmetry.space_group_name_H-M   'P 1'
#
loop_
_entity.id
_entity.type
_entity.pdbx_description
1 polymer ?
#
loop_
_entity_poly.entity_id
_entity_poly.type
_entity_poly.pdbx_seq_one_letter_code
_entity_poly.pdbx_strand_id
1 'polypeptide(L)'
;MRLADLFTYIGLALIIIGVAVVLIAFILTMVRGLGKTGKVRGGGVIFLGPFPIIFGTDKESLKILILLAIILAAIMVGIIIGFQYLGT
;
A
#
# COMPACT_ATOMS: atom_id res chain seq x y z
N MET A 1 5.87 32.93 16.88
CA MET A 1 5.28 31.83 16.09
C MET A 1 4.17 31.21 16.92
N ARG A 2 3.02 30.92 16.32
CA ARG A 2 1.92 30.27 17.05
C ARG A 2 2.27 28.80 17.23
N LEU A 3 1.84 28.17 18.33
CA LEU A 3 2.07 26.73 18.53
C LEU A 3 1.55 25.91 17.34
N ALA A 4 0.40 26.31 16.78
CA ALA A 4 -0.16 25.70 15.58
C ALA A 4 0.83 25.65 14.42
N ASP A 5 1.51 26.76 14.14
CA ASP A 5 2.50 26.84 13.05
C ASP A 5 3.64 25.84 13.27
N LEU A 6 4.13 25.72 14.52
CA LEU A 6 5.20 24.79 14.88
C LEU A 6 4.80 23.33 14.64
N PHE A 7 3.58 22.94 15.04
CA PHE A 7 3.05 21.61 14.76
C PHE A 7 2.91 21.34 13.26
N THR A 8 2.49 22.34 12.48
CA THR A 8 2.39 22.21 11.02
C THR A 8 3.76 21.99 10.38
N TYR A 9 4.78 22.77 10.76
CA TYR A 9 6.13 22.60 10.22
C TYR A 9 6.77 21.27 10.61
N ILE A 10 6.61 20.83 11.87
CA ILE A 10 7.12 19.54 12.33
C ILE A 10 6.41 18.39 11.60
N GLY A 11 5.09 18.46 11.46
CA GLY A 11 4.30 17.46 10.72
C GLY A 11 4.74 17.36 9.26
N LEU A 12 4.90 18.49 8.59
CA LEU A 12 5.38 18.53 7.20
C LEU A 12 6.80 17.95 7.08
N ALA A 13 7.71 18.33 7.97
CA ALA A 13 9.07 17.80 7.99
C ALA A 13 9.07 16.27 8.16
N LEU A 14 8.23 15.75 9.06
CA LEU A 14 8.13 14.31 9.31
C LEU A 14 7.58 13.55 8.11
N ILE A 15 6.60 14.10 7.39
CA ILE A 15 6.08 13.52 6.14
C ILE A 15 7.20 13.44 5.10
N ILE A 16 7.94 14.53 4.90
CA ILE A 16 9.03 14.57 3.91
C ILE A 16 10.13 13.56 4.27
N ILE A 17 10.52 13.50 5.54
CA ILE A 17 11.52 12.53 6.03
C ILE A 17 11.01 11.09 5.81
N GLY A 18 9.75 10.81 6.15
CA GLY A 18 9.15 9.49 5.96
C GLY A 18 9.16 9.05 4.49
N VAL A 19 8.74 9.92 3.59
CA VAL A 19 8.79 9.65 2.13
C VAL A 19 10.23 9.43 1.67
N ALA A 20 11.18 10.26 2.09
CA ALA A 20 12.58 10.12 1.72
C ALA A 20 13.16 8.76 2.19
N VAL A 21 12.87 8.34 3.42
CA VAL A 21 13.31 7.05 3.97
C VAL A 21 12.75 5.88 3.16
N VAL A 22 11.46 5.90 2.82
CA VAL A 22 10.84 4.85 2.00
C VAL A 22 11.48 4.76 0.62
N LEU A 23 11.72 5.91 -0.04
CA LEU A 23 12.37 5.94 -1.36
C LEU A 23 13.80 5.41 -1.30
N ILE A 24 14.59 5.82 -0.30
CA ILE A 24 15.96 5.33 -0.10
C ILE A 24 15.95 3.81 0.14
N ALA A 25 15.08 3.31 1.01
CA ALA A 25 14.96 1.89 1.29
C ALA A 25 14.59 1.09 0.03
N PHE A 26 13.66 1.60 -0.77
CA PHE A 26 13.25 0.99 -2.04
C PHE A 26 14.44 0.90 -3.02
N ILE A 27 15.15 2.01 -3.23
CA ILE A 27 16.31 2.06 -4.14
C ILE A 27 17.42 1.11 -3.65
N LEU A 28 17.77 1.14 -2.37
CA LEU A 28 18.80 0.26 -1.81
C LEU A 28 18.43 -1.22 -1.98
N THR A 29 17.16 -1.57 -1.81
CA THR A 29 16.67 -2.94 -2.00
C THR A 29 16.76 -3.37 -3.47
N MET A 30 16.40 -2.48 -4.39
CA MET A 30 16.50 -2.71 -5.82
C MET A 30 17.96 -2.91 -6.26
N VAL A 31 18.87 -2.04 -5.82
CA VAL A 31 20.30 -2.11 -6.17
C VAL A 31 20.94 -3.39 -5.60
N ARG A 32 20.59 -3.79 -4.37
CA ARG A 32 21.04 -5.06 -3.77
C ARG A 32 20.55 -6.30 -4.53
N GLY A 33 19.47 -6.18 -5.31
CA GLY A 33 18.89 -7.26 -6.10
C GLY A 33 19.56 -7.49 -7.47
N LEU A 34 20.24 -6.48 -8.04
CA LEU A 34 20.76 -6.49 -9.41
C LEU A 34 21.80 -7.59 -9.70
N GLY A 35 22.45 -8.15 -8.68
CA GLY A 35 23.45 -9.23 -8.82
C GLY A 35 22.94 -10.64 -8.51
N LYS A 36 21.66 -10.81 -8.15
CA LYS A 36 21.09 -12.11 -7.79
C LYS A 36 20.17 -12.61 -8.91
N THR A 37 20.60 -13.65 -9.63
CA THR A 37 19.80 -14.37 -10.65
C THR A 37 18.72 -15.29 -10.02
N GLY A 38 18.15 -14.87 -8.89
CA GLY A 38 17.05 -15.58 -8.25
C GLY A 38 15.76 -15.44 -9.04
N LYS A 39 14.86 -16.43 -8.94
CA LYS A 39 13.49 -16.29 -9.47
C LYS A 39 12.85 -15.06 -8.84
N VAL A 40 12.47 -14.09 -9.67
CA VAL A 40 11.75 -12.90 -9.20
C VAL A 40 10.41 -13.36 -8.65
N ARG A 41 10.21 -13.14 -7.35
CA ARG A 41 8.96 -13.40 -6.64
C ARG A 41 8.24 -12.06 -6.49
N GLY A 42 7.20 -11.84 -7.27
CA GLY A 42 6.44 -10.60 -7.31
C GLY A 42 5.00 -10.85 -7.71
N GLY A 43 4.16 -9.86 -7.48
CA GLY A 43 2.74 -9.92 -7.82
C GLY A 43 2.08 -8.56 -7.67
N GLY A 44 0.86 -8.45 -8.16
CA GLY A 44 0.04 -7.25 -8.05
C GLY A 44 -1.45 -7.60 -7.99
N VAL A 45 -2.25 -6.66 -7.48
CA VAL A 45 -3.70 -6.75 -7.45
C VAL A 45 -4.27 -5.55 -8.18
N ILE A 46 -5.18 -5.78 -9.11
CA ILE A 46 -5.92 -4.74 -9.83
C ILE A 46 -7.38 -4.84 -9.39
N PHE A 47 -7.95 -3.77 -8.84
CA PHE A 47 -9.36 -3.74 -8.46
C PHE A 47 -10.22 -3.26 -9.62
N LEU A 48 -11.08 -4.13 -10.15
CA LEU A 48 -12.10 -3.81 -11.15
C LEU A 48 -13.47 -3.75 -10.44
N GLY A 49 -13.82 -2.57 -9.93
CA GLY A 49 -14.90 -2.47 -8.94
C GLY A 49 -14.55 -3.25 -7.67
N PRO A 50 -15.53 -3.81 -6.92
CA PRO A 50 -15.23 -4.63 -5.74
C PRO A 50 -14.61 -5.99 -6.07
N PHE A 51 -14.29 -6.26 -7.34
CA PHE A 51 -13.70 -7.51 -7.80
C PHE A 51 -12.19 -7.36 -8.01
N PRO A 52 -11.35 -7.91 -7.11
CA PRO A 52 -9.91 -7.90 -7.29
C PRO A 52 -9.45 -8.94 -8.32
N ILE A 53 -8.53 -8.54 -9.19
CA ILE A 53 -7.82 -9.40 -10.14
C ILE A 53 -6.37 -9.52 -9.65
N ILE A 54 -5.95 -10.74 -9.31
CA ILE A 54 -4.68 -11.00 -8.62
C ILE A 54 -3.71 -11.69 -9.58
N PHE A 55 -2.51 -11.14 -9.67
CA PHE A 55 -1.41 -11.68 -10.45
C PHE A 55 -0.21 -11.93 -9.54
N GLY A 56 0.52 -13.02 -9.78
CA GLY A 56 1.73 -13.30 -9.03
C GLY A 56 2.54 -14.41 -9.66
N THR A 57 3.85 -14.34 -9.49
CA THR A 57 4.82 -15.30 -10.04
C THR A 57 5.05 -16.50 -9.12
N ASP A 58 4.53 -16.46 -7.89
CA ASP A 58 4.70 -17.54 -6.91
C ASP A 58 3.50 -17.67 -5.95
N LYS A 59 3.28 -18.89 -5.44
CA LYS A 59 2.13 -19.24 -4.61
C LYS A 59 2.08 -18.50 -3.27
N GLU A 60 3.24 -18.15 -2.71
CA GLU A 60 3.33 -17.49 -1.42
C GLU A 60 2.91 -16.03 -1.53
N SER A 61 3.45 -15.33 -2.54
CA SER A 61 2.99 -13.98 -2.91
C SER A 61 1.50 -13.98 -3.24
N LEU A 62 1.02 -14.96 -4.01
CA LEU A 62 -0.40 -15.07 -4.34
C LEU A 62 -1.27 -15.21 -3.09
N LYS A 63 -0.87 -16.04 -2.11
CA LYS A 63 -1.62 -16.24 -0.86
C LYS A 63 -1.75 -14.95 -0.05
N ILE A 64 -0.65 -14.19 0.06
CA ILE A 64 -0.64 -12.90 0.75
C ILE A 64 -1.52 -11.89 0.00
N LEU A 65 -1.39 -11.82 -1.32
CA LEU A 65 -2.18 -10.91 -2.16
C LEU A 65 -3.67 -11.23 -2.12
N ILE A 66 -4.07 -12.51 -2.14
CA ILE A 66 -5.46 -12.93 -2.01
C ILE A 66 -6.03 -12.48 -0.68
N LEU A 67 -5.32 -12.72 0.43
CA LEU A 67 -5.78 -12.31 1.75
C LEU A 67 -5.95 -10.79 1.83
N LEU A 68 -4.96 -10.03 1.35
CA LEU A 68 -5.01 -8.57 1.31
C LEU A 68 -6.17 -8.07 0.45
N ALA A 69 -6.38 -8.68 -0.72
CA ALA A 69 -7.42 -8.31 -1.65
C ALA A 69 -8.82 -8.52 -1.07
N ILE A 70 -9.04 -9.64 -0.37
CA ILE A 70 -10.31 -9.94 0.30
C ILE A 70 -10.58 -8.94 1.43
N ILE A 71 -9.57 -8.67 2.28
CA ILE A 71 -9.71 -7.69 3.38
C ILE A 71 -10.09 -6.32 2.81
N LEU A 72 -9.37 -5.88 1.76
CA LEU A 72 -9.62 -4.57 1.16
C LEU A 72 -10.99 -4.50 0.46
N ALA A 73 -11.39 -5.57 -0.24
CA ALA A 73 -12.72 -5.68 -0.85
C ALA A 73 -13.83 -5.63 0.22
N ALA A 74 -13.65 -6.33 1.36
CA ALA A 74 -14.60 -6.31 2.46
C ALA A 74 -14.74 -4.91 3.09
N ILE A 75 -13.62 -4.21 3.29
CA ILE A 75 -13.63 -2.81 3.75
C ILE A 75 -14.37 -1.93 2.74
N MET A 76 -14.05 -2.05 1.45
CA MET A 76 -14.68 -1.23 0.40
C MET A 76 -16.19 -1.45 0.33
N VAL A 77 -16.63 -2.72 0.32
CA VAL A 77 -18.05 -3.08 0.32
C VAL A 77 -18.72 -2.60 1.61
N GLY A 78 -18.09 -2.78 2.76
CA GLY A 78 -18.60 -2.31 4.05
C GLY A 78 -18.78 -0.79 4.09
N ILE A 79 -17.84 -0.04 3.52
CA ILE A 79 -17.94 1.41 3.38
C ILE A 79 -19.09 1.79 2.45
N ILE A 80 -19.22 1.16 1.28
CA ILE A 80 -20.31 1.44 0.33
C ILE A 80 -21.67 1.20 0.98
N ILE A 81 -21.85 0.05 1.61
CA ILE A 81 -23.09 -0.32 2.30
C ILE A 81 -23.34 0.64 3.47
N GLY A 82 -22.32 0.94 4.29
CA GLY A 82 -22.43 1.85 5.42
C GLY A 82 -22.85 3.26 5.01
N PHE A 83 -22.29 3.80 3.92
CA PHE A 83 -22.71 5.10 3.38
C PHE A 83 -24.16 5.08 2.88
N GLN A 84 -24.64 3.97 2.32
CA GLN A 84 -26.04 3.84 1.92
C GLN A 84 -27.00 3.87 3.12
N TYR A 85 -26.60 3.30 4.27
CA TYR A 85 -27.40 3.33 5.49
C TYR A 85 -27.31 4.65 6.27
N LEU A 86 -26.19 5.37 6.18
CA LEU A 86 -26.07 6.72 6.76
C LEU A 86 -26.74 7.81 5.91
N GLY A 87 -27.00 7.54 4.63
CA GLY A 87 -27.69 8.43 3.71
C GLY A 87 -29.22 8.38 3.86
N THR A 88 -29.74 8.86 4.99
CA THR A 88 -31.13 9.32 5.16
C THR A 88 -31.14 10.75 5.65
#